data_AF-A0A4W5Q4X0-F1
#
_entry.id   AF-A0A4W5Q4X0-F1
#
_cell.length_a   1.000
_cell.length_b   1.000
_cell.length_c   1.000
_cell.angle_alpha   90.00
_cell.angle_beta   90.00
_cell.angle_gamma   90.00
#
_symmetry.space_group_name_H-M   'P 1'
#
loop_
_entity.id
_entity.type
_entity.pdbx_description
1 polymer ?
#
loop_
_entity_poly.entity_id
_entity_poly.type
_entity_poly.pdbx_seq_one_letter_code
_entity_poly.pdbx_strand_id
1 'polypeptide(L)'
;MMNRQDLDATKQRLSSTKQSLQERDGHLTNMRQEHRKQLKEILEMKQKALLAAISEKDANIALLELSASGKKKTQEEVLALKREKDRLMHQLKQQVRTGDKLQVDLVLNLYSGLMSIPFQLSQFSK
;
A
#
# COMPACT_ATOMS: atom_id res chain seq x y z
N MET A 1 -65.20 1.76 10.41
CA MET A 1 -64.28 2.30 11.43
C MET A 1 -63.20 1.26 11.67
N MET A 2 -61.93 1.65 11.69
CA MET A 2 -60.83 0.74 12.05
C MET A 2 -60.81 0.60 13.58
N ASN A 3 -60.78 -0.63 14.11
CA ASN A 3 -60.86 -0.84 15.55
C ASN A 3 -59.53 -0.48 16.23
N ARG A 4 -59.57 -0.04 17.50
CA ARG A 4 -58.39 0.42 18.26
C ARG A 4 -57.24 -0.61 18.28
N GLN A 5 -57.57 -1.90 18.30
CA GLN A 5 -56.60 -3.00 18.21
C GLN A 5 -55.85 -3.03 16.88
N ASP A 6 -56.52 -2.76 15.75
CA ASP A 6 -55.89 -2.74 14.42
C ASP A 6 -54.90 -1.57 14.32
N LEU A 7 -55.22 -0.44 14.93
CA LEU A 7 -54.33 0.72 15.00
C LEU A 7 -53.07 0.42 15.81
N ASP A 8 -53.21 -0.23 16.97
CA ASP A 8 -52.08 -0.59 17.82
C ASP A 8 -51.20 -1.69 17.19
N ALA A 9 -51.81 -2.69 16.53
CA ALA A 9 -51.08 -3.67 15.73
C ALA A 9 -50.29 -3.02 14.58
N THR A 10 -50.88 -2.01 13.92
CA THR A 10 -50.22 -1.24 12.86
C THR A 10 -49.04 -0.43 13.41
N LYS A 11 -49.19 0.22 14.57
CA LYS A 11 -48.08 0.94 15.23
C LYS A 11 -46.92 0.01 15.59
N GLN A 12 -47.23 -1.18 16.12
CA GLN A 12 -46.21 -2.16 16.48
C GLN A 12 -45.44 -2.65 15.25
N ARG A 13 -46.14 -2.98 14.15
CA ARG A 13 -45.53 -3.36 12.87
C ARG A 13 -44.69 -2.24 12.25
N LEU A 14 -45.14 -0.99 12.37
CA LEU A 14 -44.39 0.17 11.91
C LEU A 14 -43.09 0.33 12.73
N SER A 15 -43.18 0.19 14.05
CA SER A 15 -42.02 0.26 14.94
C SER A 15 -41.00 -0.84 14.62
N SER A 16 -41.44 -2.08 14.45
CA SER A 16 -40.54 -3.19 14.10
C SER A 16 -39.87 -2.97 12.75
N THR A 17 -40.63 -2.50 11.74
CA THR A 17 -40.08 -2.20 10.41
C THR A 17 -39.03 -1.09 10.47
N LYS A 18 -39.29 -0.02 11.25
CA LYS A 18 -38.32 1.06 11.45
C LYS A 18 -37.04 0.57 12.12
N GLN A 19 -37.16 -0.26 13.14
CA GLN A 19 -36.00 -0.83 13.82
C GLN A 19 -35.17 -1.71 12.87
N SER A 20 -35.81 -2.62 12.14
CA SER A 20 -35.10 -3.47 11.17
C SER A 20 -34.45 -2.65 10.04
N LEU A 21 -35.06 -1.54 9.63
CA LEU A 21 -34.46 -0.63 8.67
C LEU A 21 -33.20 0.04 9.24
N GLN A 22 -33.28 0.57 10.46
CA GLN A 22 -32.14 1.19 11.14
C GLN A 22 -30.98 0.21 11.35
N GLU A 23 -31.26 -1.03 11.74
CA GLU A 23 -30.25 -2.09 11.87
C GLU A 23 -29.57 -2.39 10.52
N ARG A 24 -30.34 -2.47 9.43
CA ARG A 24 -29.80 -2.67 8.08
C ARG A 24 -28.95 -1.50 7.62
N ASP A 25 -29.37 -0.26 7.87
CA ASP A 25 -28.60 0.94 7.52
C ASP A 25 -27.28 1.00 8.30
N GLY A 26 -27.31 0.62 9.58
CA GLY A 26 -26.11 0.46 10.40
C GLY A 26 -25.16 -0.60 9.82
N HIS A 27 -25.70 -1.77 9.43
CA HIS A 27 -24.91 -2.84 8.82
C HIS A 27 -24.27 -2.40 7.49
N LEU A 28 -25.02 -1.74 6.61
CA LEU A 28 -24.50 -1.21 5.34
C LEU A 28 -23.40 -0.16 5.57
N THR A 29 -23.56 0.70 6.58
CA THR A 29 -22.55 1.69 6.96
C THR A 29 -21.26 1.01 7.42
N ASN A 30 -21.37 -0.01 8.26
CA ASN A 30 -20.22 -0.79 8.74
C ASN A 30 -19.52 -1.53 7.58
N MET A 31 -20.27 -2.20 6.71
CA MET A 31 -19.70 -2.86 5.52
C MET A 31 -18.94 -1.88 4.63
N ARG A 32 -19.48 -0.67 4.41
CA ARG A 32 -18.81 0.37 3.62
C ARG A 32 -17.51 0.85 4.29
N GLN A 33 -17.49 0.99 5.61
CA GLN A 33 -16.29 1.37 6.35
C GLN A 33 -15.22 0.28 6.27
N GLU A 34 -15.60 -0.98 6.51
CA GLU A 34 -14.68 -2.11 6.46
C GLU A 34 -14.09 -2.28 5.05
N HIS A 35 -14.92 -2.19 4.02
CA HIS A 35 -14.44 -2.27 2.63
C HIS A 35 -13.43 -1.17 2.30
N ARG A 36 -13.63 0.07 2.80
CA ARG A 36 -12.63 1.14 2.65
C ARG A 36 -11.32 0.84 3.37
N LYS A 37 -11.39 0.26 4.56
CA LYS A 37 -10.21 -0.15 5.34
C LYS A 37 -9.42 -1.25 4.61
N GLN A 38 -10.11 -2.28 4.13
CA GLN A 38 -9.50 -3.36 3.36
C GLN A 38 -8.82 -2.85 2.08
N LEU A 39 -9.47 -1.93 1.35
CA LEU A 39 -8.84 -1.30 0.18
C LEU A 39 -7.56 -0.56 0.55
N LYS A 40 -7.55 0.17 1.68
CA LYS A 40 -6.34 0.85 2.17
C LYS A 40 -5.23 -0.14 2.50
N GLU A 41 -5.54 -1.22 3.21
CA GLU A 41 -4.55 -2.25 3.56
C GLU A 41 -3.96 -2.93 2.32
N ILE A 42 -4.79 -3.28 1.33
CA ILE A 42 -4.33 -3.87 0.07
C ILE A 42 -3.37 -2.93 -0.67
N LEU A 43 -3.70 -1.63 -0.73
CA LEU A 43 -2.84 -0.63 -1.36
C LEU A 43 -1.51 -0.48 -0.64
N GLU A 44 -1.53 -0.44 0.70
CA GLU A 44 -0.31 -0.38 1.50
C GLU A 44 0.57 -1.64 1.31
N MET A 45 -0.03 -2.82 1.26
CA MET A 45 0.69 -4.07 1.00
C MET A 45 1.33 -4.07 -0.40
N LYS A 46 0.60 -3.61 -1.41
CA LYS A 46 1.10 -3.49 -2.78
C LYS A 46 2.30 -2.53 -2.85
N GLN A 47 2.22 -1.40 -2.15
CA GLN A 47 3.31 -0.44 -2.06
C GLN A 47 4.54 -1.06 -1.38
N LYS A 48 4.35 -1.72 -0.24
CA LYS A 48 5.43 -2.42 0.48
C LYS A 48 6.09 -3.51 -0.36
N ALA A 49 5.32 -4.28 -1.11
CA ALA A 49 5.86 -5.30 -2.01
C ALA A 49 6.72 -4.71 -3.13
N LEU A 50 6.28 -3.60 -3.74
CA LEU A 50 7.09 -2.87 -4.74
C LEU A 50 8.39 -2.32 -4.14
N LEU A 51 8.32 -1.76 -2.94
CA LEU A 51 9.48 -1.25 -2.22
C LEU A 51 10.50 -2.35 -1.93
N ALA A 52 10.04 -3.50 -1.44
CA ALA A 52 10.88 -4.66 -1.19
C ALA A 52 11.56 -5.15 -2.49
N ALA A 53 10.82 -5.25 -3.58
CA ALA A 53 11.37 -5.65 -4.88
C ALA A 53 12.45 -4.67 -5.39
N ILE A 54 12.23 -3.35 -5.24
CA ILE A 54 13.24 -2.33 -5.57
C ILE A 54 14.49 -2.51 -4.70
N SER A 55 14.32 -2.66 -3.39
CA SER A 55 15.42 -2.83 -2.44
C SER A 55 16.25 -4.09 -2.72
N GLU A 56 15.60 -5.19 -3.11
CA GLU A 56 16.28 -6.43 -3.52
C GLU A 56 17.15 -6.19 -4.76
N LYS A 57 16.64 -5.41 -5.73
CA LYS A 57 17.41 -5.06 -6.94
C LYS A 57 18.61 -4.17 -6.61
N ASP A 58 18.47 -3.21 -5.69
CA ASP A 58 19.58 -2.39 -5.22
C ASP A 58 20.65 -3.23 -4.49
N ALA A 59 20.25 -4.18 -3.65
CA ALA A 59 21.17 -5.10 -2.98
C ALA A 59 21.94 -5.98 -3.99
N ASN A 60 21.25 -6.50 -5.01
CA ASN A 60 21.87 -7.31 -6.06
C ASN A 60 22.85 -6.50 -6.91
N ILE A 61 22.51 -5.26 -7.26
CA ILE A 61 23.41 -4.35 -7.96
C ILE A 61 24.68 -4.12 -7.13
N ALA A 62 24.53 -3.77 -5.86
CA ALA A 62 25.66 -3.53 -4.97
C ALA A 62 26.55 -4.78 -4.85
N LEU A 63 25.96 -5.96 -4.69
CA LEU A 63 26.69 -7.21 -4.60
C LEU A 63 27.47 -7.53 -5.89
N LEU A 64 26.87 -7.32 -7.06
CA LEU A 64 27.54 -7.56 -8.35
C LEU A 64 28.68 -6.56 -8.59
N GLU A 65 28.47 -5.30 -8.23
CA GLU A 65 29.49 -4.25 -8.33
C GLU A 65 30.68 -4.53 -7.39
N LEU A 66 30.45 -5.11 -6.21
CA LEU A 66 31.50 -5.50 -5.26
C LEU A 66 32.21 -6.82 -5.62
N SER A 67 31.47 -7.84 -6.08
CA SER A 67 31.99 -9.21 -6.22
C SER A 67 32.58 -9.54 -7.60
N ALA A 68 32.20 -8.80 -8.64
CA ALA A 68 32.55 -9.14 -10.03
C ALA A 68 32.95 -7.92 -10.87
N SER A 69 33.60 -6.96 -10.21
CA SER A 69 34.13 -5.74 -10.83
C SER A 69 34.91 -6.03 -12.12
N GLY A 70 34.48 -5.41 -13.23
CA GLY A 70 35.17 -5.44 -14.52
C GLY A 70 34.80 -6.57 -15.49
N LYS A 71 33.93 -7.52 -15.11
CA LYS A 71 33.47 -8.57 -16.06
C LYS A 71 32.34 -8.02 -16.95
N LYS A 72 32.48 -8.16 -18.28
CA LYS A 72 31.46 -7.70 -19.26
C LYS A 72 30.06 -8.25 -18.97
N LYS A 73 29.96 -9.55 -18.65
CA LYS A 73 28.69 -10.21 -18.29
C LYS A 73 28.05 -9.60 -17.03
N THR A 74 28.85 -9.25 -16.03
CA THR A 74 28.39 -8.58 -14.80
C THR A 74 27.90 -7.16 -15.10
N GLN A 75 28.57 -6.42 -15.99
CA GLN A 75 28.10 -5.10 -16.40
C GLN A 75 26.75 -5.15 -17.14
N GLU A 76 26.56 -6.14 -18.02
CA GLU A 76 25.28 -6.36 -18.71
C GLU A 76 24.15 -6.69 -17.73
N GLU A 77 24.44 -7.52 -16.72
CA GLU A 77 23.48 -7.88 -15.67
C GLU A 77 23.12 -6.68 -14.77
N VAL A 78 24.12 -5.89 -14.36
CA VAL A 78 23.89 -4.64 -13.61
C VAL A 78 23.03 -3.66 -14.40
N LEU A 79 23.27 -3.51 -15.71
CA LEU A 79 22.45 -2.65 -16.57
C LEU A 79 21.00 -3.16 -16.69
N ALA A 80 20.81 -4.48 -16.78
CA ALA A 80 19.47 -5.07 -16.79
C ALA A 80 18.72 -4.80 -15.47
N LEU A 81 19.39 -5.00 -14.33
CA LEU A 81 18.83 -4.75 -13.01
C LEU A 81 18.48 -3.27 -12.79
N LYS A 82 19.32 -2.34 -13.27
CA LYS A 82 19.04 -0.89 -13.21
C LYS A 82 17.78 -0.53 -14.00
N ARG A 83 17.62 -1.06 -15.22
CA ARG A 83 16.41 -0.83 -16.03
C ARG A 83 15.15 -1.37 -15.36
N GLU A 84 15.22 -2.56 -14.78
CA GLU A 84 14.06 -3.15 -14.09
C GLU A 84 13.70 -2.37 -12.82
N LYS A 85 14.71 -1.91 -12.07
CA LYS A 85 14.50 -1.00 -10.94
C LYS A 85 13.78 0.28 -11.37
N ASP A 86 14.21 0.91 -12.46
CA ASP A 86 13.60 2.15 -12.95
C ASP A 86 12.13 1.97 -13.33
N ARG A 87 11.77 0.81 -13.88
CA ARG A 87 10.37 0.44 -14.17
C ARG A 87 9.56 0.28 -12.89
N LEU A 88 10.06 -0.46 -11.91
CA LEU A 88 9.40 -0.65 -10.61
C LEU A 88 9.24 0.69 -9.88
N MET A 89 10.25 1.56 -9.95
CA MET A 89 10.21 2.89 -9.37
C MET A 89 9.16 3.79 -10.05
N HIS A 90 9.01 3.70 -11.38
CA HIS A 90 7.93 4.38 -12.09
C HIS A 90 6.55 3.88 -11.65
N GLN A 91 6.38 2.56 -11.48
CA GLN A 91 5.13 1.98 -10.98
C GLN A 91 4.81 2.45 -9.56
N LEU A 92 5.80 2.46 -8.67
CA LEU A 92 5.65 2.97 -7.31
C LEU A 92 5.26 4.44 -7.30
N LYS A 93 5.96 5.29 -8.07
CA LYS A 93 5.65 6.73 -8.19
C LYS A 93 4.23 6.98 -8.71
N GLN A 94 3.76 6.17 -9.67
CA GLN A 94 2.38 6.26 -10.16
C GLN A 94 1.37 5.88 -9.08
N GLN A 95 1.55 4.75 -8.40
CA GLN A 95 0.64 4.29 -7.35
C GLN A 95 0.54 5.29 -6.19
N VAL A 96 1.67 5.87 -5.82
CA VAL A 96 1.79 6.87 -4.77
C VAL A 96 1.12 8.21 -5.15
N ARG A 97 1.18 8.62 -6.42
CA ARG A 97 0.42 9.80 -6.93
C ARG A 97 -1.08 9.59 -6.95
N THR A 98 -1.53 8.35 -7.22
CA THR A 98 -2.96 8.00 -7.26
C THR A 98 -3.55 7.68 -5.88
N GLY A 99 -2.70 7.48 -4.86
CA GLY A 99 -3.08 7.21 -3.47
C GLY A 99 -3.05 8.46 -2.59
N ASP A 100 -3.10 8.26 -1.26
CA ASP A 100 -3.04 9.33 -0.26
C ASP A 100 -1.69 10.09 -0.34
N LYS A 101 -1.77 11.39 -0.65
CA LYS A 101 -0.62 12.28 -0.90
C LYS A 101 0.43 12.30 0.22
N LEU A 102 0.07 11.96 1.46
CA LEU A 102 0.97 11.97 2.62
C LEU A 102 1.99 10.82 2.61
N GLN A 103 1.72 9.70 1.93
CA GLN A 103 2.70 8.61 1.76
C GLN A 103 3.78 8.94 0.72
N VAL A 104 3.52 9.93 -0.15
CA VAL A 104 4.41 10.37 -1.23
C VAL A 104 5.72 10.91 -0.68
N ASP A 105 5.60 11.82 0.29
CA ASP A 105 6.77 12.52 0.82
C ASP A 105 7.63 11.60 1.67
N LEU A 106 7.03 10.73 2.49
CA LEU A 106 7.81 9.83 3.35
C LEU A 106 8.64 8.83 2.52
N VAL A 107 8.04 8.22 1.50
CA VAL A 107 8.70 7.20 0.67
C VAL A 107 9.74 7.82 -0.26
N LEU A 108 9.45 8.96 -0.89
CA LEU A 108 10.46 9.65 -1.71
C LEU A 108 11.61 10.20 -0.85
N ASN A 109 11.32 10.73 0.35
CA ASN A 109 12.36 11.24 1.24
C ASN A 109 13.24 10.12 1.80
N LEU A 110 12.67 8.97 2.20
CA LEU A 110 13.44 7.79 2.62
C LEU A 110 14.34 7.25 1.50
N TYR A 111 13.89 7.24 0.25
CA TYR A 111 14.72 6.80 -0.89
C TYR A 111 15.77 7.83 -1.31
N SER A 112 15.47 9.13 -1.24
CA SER A 112 16.47 10.18 -1.46
C SER A 112 17.55 10.20 -0.37
N GLY A 113 17.18 9.88 0.87
CA GLY A 113 18.08 9.76 2.01
C GLY A 113 18.95 8.50 1.97
N LEU A 114 18.40 7.35 1.60
CA LEU A 114 19.14 6.08 1.50
C LEU A 114 20.09 6.01 0.29
N MET A 115 19.82 6.75 -0.79
CA MET A 115 20.77 6.94 -1.91
C MET A 115 21.87 7.97 -1.62
N SER A 116 21.80 8.72 -0.52
CA SER A 116 22.83 9.68 -0.10
C SER A 116 23.79 9.15 0.96
N ILE A 117 23.63 7.90 1.40
CA ILE A 117 24.63 7.25 2.25
C ILE A 117 25.53 6.42 1.33
N PRO A 118 26.71 6.91 0.92
CA PRO A 118 27.79 5.98 0.67
C PRO A 118 27.92 5.17 1.96
N PHE A 119 27.61 3.88 1.90
CA PHE A 119 27.79 2.95 3.02
C PHE A 119 29.29 2.89 3.33
N GLN A 120 29.79 3.90 4.05
CA GLN A 120 31.11 3.92 4.67
C GLN A 120 31.08 2.94 5.84
N LEU A 121 31.08 1.65 5.51
CA LEU A 121 31.52 0.61 6.43
C LEU A 121 32.91 0.13 6.01
N SER A 122 33.85 1.08 5.98
CA SER A 122 35.29 0.80 5.96
C SER A 122 36.06 1.44 7.14
N GLN A 123 35.38 1.84 8.21
CA GLN A 123 36.04 2.48 9.37
C GLN A 123 35.77 1.79 10.72
N PHE A 124 35.24 0.57 10.73
CA PHE A 124 35.25 -0.29 11.93
C PHE A 124 35.80 -1.68 11.59
N SER A 125 37.12 -1.74 11.38
CA SER A 125 37.99 -2.58 12.22
C SER A 125 39.44 -2.16 11.96
N LYS A 126 40.04 -1.54 12.97
CA LYS A 126 41.47 -1.72 13.25
C LYS A 126 41.70 -3.17 13.70
#